data_AF-A0A9D9MFH4-F1
#
_entry.id   AF-A0A9D9MFH4-F1
#
_cell.length_a   1.000
_cell.length_b   1.000
_cell.length_c   1.000
_cell.angle_alpha   90.00
_cell.angle_beta   90.00
_cell.angle_gamma   90.00
#
_symmetry.space_group_name_H-M   'P 1'
#
loop_
_entity.id
_entity.type
_entity.pdbx_description
1 polymer ?
#
loop_
_entity_poly.entity_id
_entity_poly.type
_entity_poly.pdbx_seq_one_letter_code
_entity_poly.pdbx_strand_id
1 'polypeptide(L)'
;MTDEKEAGDAKVVGSRGPEVGVAAFLLAIGALVVGDSLRVGIGWADDGPRSGYFPFYVGLFLIGASGWTLLRTLLGHSPLKAGFATRAQLGQVLAVLLPMVVYVAAIAGLGIYVASFALIAYFMKRHGRYGWPLTVAVSIAVPIAFFLLFERWFLVLLPKGPLEAALGF
;
A
#
# COMPACT_ATOMS: atom_id res chain seq x y z
N MET A 1 -33.48 23.55 -10.27
CA MET A 1 -34.20 22.25 -10.17
C MET A 1 -33.82 21.32 -11.33
N THR A 2 -32.54 21.21 -11.68
CA THR A 2 -32.08 20.37 -12.81
C THR A 2 -30.92 19.42 -12.47
N ASP A 3 -30.37 19.49 -11.25
CA ASP A 3 -29.23 18.64 -10.84
C ASP A 3 -29.60 17.34 -10.12
N GLU A 4 -30.88 17.07 -9.85
CA GLU A 4 -31.30 15.86 -9.13
C GLU A 4 -31.51 14.63 -10.02
N LYS A 5 -31.41 14.74 -11.35
CA LYS A 5 -31.73 13.63 -12.27
C LYS A 5 -30.55 12.80 -12.78
N GLU A 6 -29.30 13.21 -12.57
CA GLU A 6 -28.13 12.44 -13.06
C GLU A 6 -27.46 11.53 -12.02
N ALA A 7 -27.85 11.60 -10.74
CA ALA A 7 -27.29 10.74 -9.69
C ALA A 7 -27.78 9.26 -9.74
N GLY A 8 -28.69 8.94 -10.66
CA GLY A 8 -29.34 7.63 -10.76
C GLY A 8 -28.64 6.58 -11.64
N ASP A 9 -27.62 6.93 -12.42
CA ASP A 9 -27.02 6.02 -13.42
C ASP A 9 -25.54 5.68 -13.19
N ALA A 10 -25.04 5.89 -11.97
CA ALA A 10 -23.75 5.34 -11.58
C ALA A 10 -23.89 3.83 -11.40
N LYS A 11 -23.79 3.05 -12.50
CA LYS A 11 -23.84 1.57 -12.51
C LYS A 11 -23.13 0.99 -11.30
N VAL A 12 -23.92 0.61 -10.31
CA VAL A 12 -23.46 0.11 -9.02
C VAL A 12 -22.99 -1.32 -9.19
N VAL A 13 -21.76 -1.64 -8.78
CA VAL A 13 -21.25 -3.01 -8.82
C VAL A 13 -21.94 -3.80 -7.71
N GLY A 14 -22.58 -4.93 -8.06
CA GLY A 14 -23.23 -5.81 -7.07
C GLY A 14 -22.26 -6.25 -5.97
N SER A 15 -22.74 -6.35 -4.73
CA SER A 15 -21.89 -6.45 -3.52
C SER A 15 -21.22 -7.80 -3.31
N ARG A 16 -21.94 -8.90 -3.54
CA ARG A 16 -21.46 -10.25 -3.16
C ARG A 16 -20.19 -10.71 -3.87
N GLY A 17 -20.12 -10.58 -5.19
CA GLY A 17 -18.98 -11.07 -5.98
C GLY A 17 -17.66 -10.37 -5.61
N PRO A 18 -17.61 -9.03 -5.64
CA PRO A 18 -16.45 -8.25 -5.21
C PRO A 18 -16.10 -8.43 -3.74
N GLU A 19 -17.08 -8.55 -2.82
CA GLU A 19 -16.81 -8.83 -1.41
C GLU A 19 -16.07 -10.16 -1.24
N VAL A 20 -16.57 -11.23 -1.85
CA VAL A 20 -15.92 -12.55 -1.83
C VAL A 20 -14.54 -12.47 -2.47
N GLY A 21 -14.43 -11.82 -3.63
CA GLY A 21 -13.16 -11.71 -4.35
C GLY A 21 -12.08 -10.97 -3.56
N VAL A 22 -12.42 -9.81 -2.99
CA VAL A 22 -11.48 -9.01 -2.18
C VAL A 22 -11.15 -9.72 -0.87
N ALA A 23 -12.14 -10.33 -0.19
CA ALA A 23 -11.89 -11.07 1.03
C ALA A 23 -10.96 -12.27 0.78
N ALA A 24 -11.21 -13.05 -0.28
CA ALA A 24 -10.34 -14.15 -0.68
C ALA A 24 -8.93 -13.68 -1.07
N PHE A 25 -8.82 -12.56 -1.79
CA PHE A 25 -7.54 -11.96 -2.14
C PHE A 25 -6.75 -11.54 -0.90
N LEU A 26 -7.37 -10.83 0.03
CA LEU A 26 -6.73 -10.41 1.29
C LEU A 26 -6.35 -11.59 2.17
N LEU A 27 -7.17 -12.65 2.19
CA LEU A 27 -6.86 -13.90 2.88
C LEU A 27 -5.58 -14.54 2.30
N ALA A 28 -5.48 -14.61 0.97
CA ALA A 28 -4.32 -15.14 0.28
C ALA A 28 -3.05 -14.29 0.53
N ILE A 29 -3.16 -12.96 0.48
CA ILE A 29 -2.05 -12.06 0.82
C ILE A 29 -1.63 -12.23 2.29
N GLY A 30 -2.58 -12.30 3.22
CA GLY A 30 -2.31 -12.54 4.63
C GLY A 30 -1.57 -13.86 4.86
N ALA A 31 -2.01 -14.94 4.20
CA ALA A 31 -1.34 -16.24 4.25
C ALA A 31 0.08 -16.19 3.70
N LEU A 32 0.30 -15.48 2.57
CA LEU A 32 1.62 -15.25 1.99
C LEU A 32 2.52 -14.49 2.97
N VAL A 33 2.02 -13.40 3.57
CA VAL A 33 2.78 -12.60 4.55
C VAL A 33 3.15 -13.44 5.77
N VAL A 34 2.23 -14.24 6.31
CA VAL A 34 2.53 -15.15 7.43
C VAL A 34 3.58 -16.17 7.03
N GLY A 35 3.46 -16.77 5.85
CA GLY A 35 4.43 -17.73 5.32
C GLY A 35 5.84 -17.15 5.19
N ASP A 36 5.97 -15.96 4.60
CA ASP A 36 7.28 -15.30 4.48
C ASP A 36 7.80 -14.83 5.84
N SER A 37 6.92 -14.37 6.74
CA SER A 37 7.32 -13.97 8.10
C SER A 37 7.91 -15.13 8.89
N LEU A 38 7.36 -16.34 8.74
CA LEU A 38 7.93 -17.56 9.34
C LEU A 38 9.31 -17.88 8.76
N ARG A 39 9.49 -17.67 7.45
CA ARG A 39 10.78 -17.87 6.75
C ARG A 39 11.85 -16.91 7.25
N VAL A 40 11.52 -15.63 7.44
CA VAL A 40 12.47 -14.60 7.88
C VAL A 40 12.61 -14.55 9.42
N GLY A 41 11.70 -15.21 10.14
CA GLY A 41 11.76 -15.46 11.58
C GLY A 41 10.88 -14.51 12.40
N ILE A 42 10.12 -15.11 13.31
CA ILE A 42 9.14 -14.42 14.17
C ILE A 42 9.58 -14.34 15.64
N GLY A 43 10.80 -14.76 15.96
CA GLY A 43 11.34 -14.76 17.32
C GLY A 43 11.91 -13.40 17.72
N TRP A 44 12.22 -13.28 19.01
CA TRP A 44 13.02 -12.19 19.54
C TRP A 44 14.49 -12.59 19.52
N ALA A 45 15.35 -11.74 18.97
CA ALA A 45 16.80 -11.89 18.95
C ALA A 45 17.44 -10.95 19.98
N ASP A 46 18.75 -11.09 20.20
CA ASP A 46 19.50 -10.30 21.20
C ASP A 46 19.49 -8.80 20.91
N ASP A 47 19.30 -8.43 19.64
CA ASP A 47 19.20 -7.07 19.12
C ASP A 47 17.74 -6.57 18.93
N GLY A 48 16.74 -7.40 19.25
CA GLY A 48 15.33 -7.04 19.18
C GLY A 48 14.46 -8.02 18.38
N PRO A 49 13.23 -7.62 18.01
CA PRO A 49 12.34 -8.47 17.23
C PRO A 49 12.90 -8.66 15.83
N ARG A 50 12.91 -9.91 15.35
CA ARG A 50 13.27 -10.20 13.96
C ARG A 50 12.29 -9.54 12.99
N SER A 51 12.73 -9.36 11.75
CA SER A 51 11.93 -8.67 10.71
C SER A 51 10.59 -9.34 10.40
N GLY A 52 10.44 -10.64 10.65
CA GLY A 52 9.17 -11.36 10.51
C GLY A 52 8.22 -11.22 11.71
N TYR A 53 8.68 -10.72 12.87
CA TYR A 53 7.87 -10.62 14.08
C TYR A 53 6.61 -9.76 13.85
N PHE A 54 6.77 -8.51 13.41
CA PHE A 54 5.64 -7.61 13.20
C PHE A 54 4.72 -8.04 12.05
N PRO A 55 5.25 -8.37 10.85
CA PRO A 55 4.40 -8.74 9.72
C PRO A 55 3.62 -10.04 9.97
N PHE A 56 4.12 -10.95 10.81
CA PHE A 56 3.39 -12.17 11.21
C PHE A 56 2.06 -11.84 11.91
N TYR A 57 2.07 -10.99 12.94
CA TYR A 57 0.85 -10.63 13.67
C TYR A 57 -0.11 -9.83 12.80
N VAL A 58 0.40 -8.88 12.00
CA VAL A 58 -0.41 -8.14 11.03
C VAL A 58 -1.07 -9.11 10.03
N GLY A 59 -0.32 -10.09 9.54
CA GLY A 59 -0.82 -11.16 8.68
C GLY A 59 -1.92 -12.00 9.33
N LEU A 60 -1.75 -12.40 10.59
CA LEU A 60 -2.79 -13.12 11.35
C LEU A 60 -4.08 -12.31 11.51
N PHE A 61 -3.97 -11.02 11.86
CA PHE A 61 -5.13 -10.14 11.95
C PHE A 61 -5.80 -9.97 10.58
N LEU A 62 -5.02 -9.86 9.51
CA LEU A 62 -5.54 -9.77 8.15
C LEU A 62 -6.28 -11.06 7.73
N ILE A 63 -5.73 -12.23 8.02
CA ILE A 63 -6.38 -13.53 7.79
C ILE A 63 -7.67 -13.63 8.60
N GLY A 64 -7.64 -13.29 9.89
CA GLY A 64 -8.81 -13.34 10.76
C GLY A 64 -9.94 -12.43 10.28
N ALA A 65 -9.61 -11.17 9.97
CA ALA A 65 -10.59 -10.19 9.48
C ALA A 65 -11.16 -10.57 8.11
N SER A 66 -10.30 -10.92 7.15
CA SER A 66 -10.74 -11.30 5.79
C SER A 66 -11.49 -12.63 5.77
N GLY A 67 -11.06 -13.62 6.55
CA GLY A 67 -11.75 -14.90 6.73
C GLY A 67 -13.12 -14.73 7.38
N TRP A 68 -13.23 -13.85 8.37
CA TRP A 68 -14.52 -13.51 8.98
C TRP A 68 -15.47 -12.85 7.97
N THR A 69 -14.98 -11.90 7.17
CA THR A 69 -15.78 -11.28 6.10
C THR A 69 -16.21 -12.30 5.06
N LEU A 70 -15.29 -13.15 4.59
CA LEU A 70 -15.58 -14.20 3.63
C LEU A 70 -16.66 -15.15 4.15
N LEU A 71 -16.52 -15.61 5.40
CA LEU A 71 -17.48 -16.49 6.05
C LEU A 71 -18.86 -15.84 6.16
N ARG A 72 -18.96 -14.58 6.61
CA ARG A 72 -20.24 -13.86 6.70
C ARG A 72 -20.92 -13.70 5.33
N THR A 73 -20.15 -13.39 4.29
CA THR A 73 -20.68 -13.21 2.94
C THR A 73 -21.15 -14.55 2.35
N LEU A 74 -20.41 -15.64 2.57
CA LEU A 74 -20.80 -16.99 2.14
C LEU A 74 -22.02 -17.53 2.89
N LEU A 75 -22.10 -17.29 4.21
CA LEU A 75 -23.26 -17.68 5.04
C LEU A 75 -24.49 -16.79 4.79
N GLY A 76 -24.44 -15.82 3.87
CA GLY A 76 -25.57 -14.94 3.58
C GLY A 76 -25.91 -13.93 4.68
N HIS A 77 -25.04 -13.77 5.69
CA HIS A 77 -25.20 -12.84 6.81
C HIS A 77 -24.62 -11.45 6.52
N SER A 78 -24.10 -11.21 5.32
CA SER A 78 -23.69 -9.86 4.90
C SER A 78 -24.95 -9.02 4.70
N PRO A 79 -25.07 -7.84 5.36
CA PRO A 79 -26.15 -6.92 5.06
C PRO A 79 -25.98 -6.52 3.61
N LEU A 80 -26.86 -7.02 2.74
CA LEU A 80 -26.86 -6.74 1.31
C LEU A 80 -27.03 -5.23 1.10
N LYS A 81 -25.93 -4.48 1.16
CA LYS A 81 -25.90 -3.09 0.71
C LYS A 81 -26.10 -3.11 -0.79
N ALA A 82 -26.89 -2.16 -1.27
CA ALA A 82 -27.27 -2.02 -2.68
C ALA A 82 -26.06 -1.87 -3.64
N GLY A 83 -24.84 -1.67 -3.12
CA GLY A 83 -23.61 -1.60 -3.91
C GLY A 83 -22.33 -1.83 -3.13
N PHE A 84 -21.34 -2.45 -3.79
CA PHE A 84 -19.97 -2.58 -3.28
C PHE A 84 -19.22 -1.23 -3.32
N ALA A 85 -19.12 -0.66 -4.51
CA ALA A 85 -18.45 0.60 -4.79
C ALA A 85 -18.97 1.17 -6.11
N THR A 86 -18.91 2.50 -6.24
CA THR A 86 -19.14 3.18 -7.51
C THR A 86 -17.88 3.12 -8.38
N ARG A 87 -18.02 3.29 -9.70
CA ARG A 87 -16.87 3.38 -10.62
C ARG A 87 -15.90 4.50 -10.24
N ALA A 88 -16.43 5.63 -9.73
CA ALA A 88 -15.62 6.73 -9.25
C ALA A 88 -14.74 6.32 -8.05
N GLN A 89 -15.32 5.60 -7.08
CA GLN A 89 -14.58 5.08 -5.92
C GLN A 89 -13.50 4.07 -6.33
N LEU A 90 -13.82 3.15 -7.24
CA LEU A 90 -12.81 2.23 -7.79
C LEU A 90 -11.70 2.99 -8.52
N GLY A 91 -12.03 4.04 -9.27
CA GLY A 91 -11.06 4.93 -9.89
C GLY A 91 -10.13 5.59 -8.87
N GLN A 92 -10.65 6.03 -7.72
CA GLN A 92 -9.84 6.61 -6.64
C GLN A 92 -8.88 5.58 -6.01
N VAL A 93 -9.34 4.35 -5.79
CA VAL A 93 -8.48 3.27 -5.28
C VAL A 93 -7.35 2.97 -6.27
N LEU A 94 -7.68 2.82 -7.56
CA LEU A 94 -6.68 2.57 -8.62
C LEU A 94 -5.70 3.73 -8.80
N ALA A 95 -6.16 4.97 -8.61
CA ALA A 95 -5.32 6.17 -8.69
C ALA A 95 -4.22 6.21 -7.62
N VAL A 96 -4.39 5.48 -6.51
CA VAL A 96 -3.37 5.32 -5.47
C VAL A 96 -2.61 4.00 -5.63
N LEU A 97 -3.32 2.90 -5.89
CA LEU A 97 -2.74 1.56 -5.99
C LEU A 97 -1.72 1.46 -7.13
N LEU A 98 -2.05 1.97 -8.32
CA LEU A 98 -1.19 1.81 -9.49
C LEU A 98 0.17 2.55 -9.32
N PRO A 99 0.21 3.82 -8.88
CA PRO A 99 1.48 4.47 -8.55
C PRO A 99 2.30 3.74 -7.47
N MET A 100 1.63 3.16 -6.46
CA MET A 100 2.31 2.41 -5.40
C MET A 100 2.94 1.11 -5.93
N VAL A 101 2.26 0.38 -6.83
CA VAL A 101 2.82 -0.81 -7.50
C VAL A 101 4.01 -0.43 -8.36
N VAL A 102 3.90 0.66 -9.14
CA VAL A 102 5.00 1.18 -9.95
C VAL A 102 6.17 1.59 -9.08
N TYR A 103 5.93 2.21 -7.92
CA TYR A 103 6.97 2.54 -6.96
C TYR A 103 7.72 1.31 -6.47
N VAL A 104 7.01 0.26 -6.01
CA VAL A 104 7.64 -0.98 -5.55
C VAL A 104 8.48 -1.62 -6.65
N ALA A 105 7.98 -1.65 -7.89
CA ALA A 105 8.75 -2.16 -9.03
C ALA A 105 9.98 -1.30 -9.34
N ALA A 106 9.85 0.03 -9.22
CA ALA A 106 10.94 0.98 -9.47
C ALA A 106 12.07 0.87 -8.45
N ILE A 107 11.80 0.48 -7.19
CA ILE A 107 12.84 0.28 -6.16
C ILE A 107 13.91 -0.71 -6.65
N ALA A 108 13.53 -1.77 -7.38
CA ALA A 108 14.47 -2.78 -7.86
C ALA A 108 15.54 -2.24 -8.82
N GLY A 109 15.23 -1.17 -9.57
CA GLY A 109 16.14 -0.58 -10.56
C GLY A 109 16.69 0.80 -10.17
N LEU A 110 15.92 1.60 -9.45
CA LEU A 110 16.26 2.99 -9.10
C LEU A 110 16.71 3.17 -7.65
N GLY A 111 16.54 2.16 -6.79
CA GLY A 111 16.69 2.31 -5.35
C GLY A 111 15.50 3.01 -4.70
N ILE A 112 15.41 2.90 -3.38
CA ILE A 112 14.25 3.40 -2.63
C ILE A 112 14.17 4.94 -2.63
N TYR A 113 15.30 5.64 -2.64
CA TYR A 113 15.31 7.10 -2.49
C TYR A 113 14.86 7.80 -3.76
N VAL A 114 15.40 7.43 -4.91
CA VAL A 114 14.99 7.98 -6.21
C VAL A 114 13.53 7.60 -6.51
N ALA A 115 13.13 6.36 -6.23
CA ALA A 115 11.74 5.93 -6.38
C ALA A 115 10.81 6.73 -5.46
N SER A 116 11.22 7.02 -4.23
CA SER A 116 10.44 7.81 -3.26
C SER A 116 10.31 9.26 -3.69
N PHE A 117 11.40 9.87 -4.17
CA PHE A 117 11.38 11.21 -4.75
C PHE A 117 10.32 11.31 -5.86
N ALA A 118 10.34 10.37 -6.81
CA ALA A 118 9.40 10.35 -7.93
C ALA A 118 7.96 10.15 -7.46
N LEU A 119 7.73 9.23 -6.51
CA LEU A 119 6.40 8.97 -5.95
C LEU A 119 5.85 10.20 -5.22
N ILE A 120 6.62 10.81 -4.33
CA ILE A 120 6.20 11.98 -3.55
C ILE A 120 5.89 13.14 -4.50
N ALA A 121 6.79 13.42 -5.46
CA ALA A 121 6.58 14.47 -6.45
C ALA A 121 5.29 14.22 -7.26
N TYR A 122 5.07 12.98 -7.70
CA TYR A 122 3.86 12.59 -8.42
C TYR A 122 2.60 12.83 -7.58
N PHE A 123 2.54 12.34 -6.33
CA PHE A 123 1.37 12.50 -5.47
C PHE A 123 1.10 13.97 -5.13
N MET A 124 2.14 14.74 -4.79
CA MET A 124 1.99 16.15 -4.50
C MET A 124 1.50 16.94 -5.71
N LYS A 125 1.98 16.61 -6.92
CA LYS A 125 1.58 17.33 -8.12
C LYS A 125 0.21 16.91 -8.64
N ARG A 126 -0.04 15.60 -8.72
CA ARG A 126 -1.25 15.04 -9.33
C ARG A 126 -2.45 15.08 -8.40
N HIS A 127 -2.28 14.67 -7.16
CA HIS A 127 -3.38 14.54 -6.19
C HIS A 127 -3.44 15.72 -5.22
N GLY A 128 -2.28 16.23 -4.79
CA GLY A 128 -2.21 17.37 -3.85
C GLY A 128 -2.31 18.76 -4.49
N ARG A 129 -2.11 18.86 -5.83
CA ARG A 129 -2.10 20.12 -6.59
C ARG A 129 -1.17 21.20 -6.01
N TYR A 130 -0.07 20.79 -5.38
CA TYR A 130 0.90 21.71 -4.78
C TYR A 130 1.73 22.47 -5.84
N GLY A 131 2.28 23.62 -5.44
CA GLY A 131 3.23 24.40 -6.23
C GLY A 131 4.56 23.66 -6.42
N TRP A 132 5.27 23.97 -7.51
CA TRP A 132 6.57 23.37 -7.82
C TRP A 132 7.63 23.56 -6.72
N PRO A 133 7.79 24.75 -6.11
CA PRO A 133 8.81 24.94 -5.07
C PRO A 133 8.61 24.00 -3.88
N LEU A 134 7.38 23.91 -3.38
CA LEU A 134 7.04 23.03 -2.26
C LEU A 134 7.17 21.56 -2.63
N THR A 135 6.76 21.19 -3.84
CA THR A 135 6.86 19.81 -4.35
C THR A 135 8.32 19.35 -4.40
N VAL A 136 9.21 20.16 -4.99
CA VAL A 136 10.65 19.85 -5.07
C VAL A 136 11.27 19.81 -3.68
N ALA A 137 10.96 20.79 -2.83
CA ALA A 137 11.50 20.83 -1.47
C ALA A 137 11.15 19.56 -0.67
N VAL A 138 9.88 19.16 -0.65
CA VAL A 138 9.43 18.00 0.14
C VAL A 138 9.88 16.68 -0.48
N SER A 139 9.78 16.53 -1.80
CA SER A 139 10.20 15.29 -2.48
C SER A 139 11.70 15.02 -2.36
N ILE A 140 12.54 16.03 -2.17
CA ILE A 140 13.97 15.89 -1.86
C ILE A 140 14.20 15.70 -0.36
N ALA A 141 13.59 16.55 0.48
CA ALA A 141 13.84 16.55 1.91
C ALA A 141 13.45 15.24 2.59
N VAL A 142 12.34 14.62 2.19
CA VAL A 142 11.85 13.38 2.81
C VAL A 142 12.80 12.19 2.56
N PRO A 143 13.20 11.86 1.31
CA PRO A 143 14.21 10.82 1.09
C PRO A 143 15.55 11.09 1.78
N ILE A 144 16.03 12.35 1.80
CA ILE A 144 17.27 12.70 2.52
C ILE A 144 17.11 12.45 4.02
N ALA A 145 15.99 12.86 4.62
CA ALA A 145 15.72 12.61 6.03
C ALA A 145 15.71 11.10 6.34
N PHE A 146 15.10 10.29 5.48
CA PHE A 146 15.10 8.83 5.61
C PHE A 146 16.50 8.23 5.44
N PHE A 147 17.31 8.76 4.52
CA PHE A 147 18.71 8.36 4.35
C PHE A 147 19.51 8.62 5.64
N LEU A 148 19.42 9.83 6.20
CA LEU A 148 20.08 10.16 7.45
C LEU A 148 19.57 9.30 8.61
N LEU A 149 18.25 9.08 8.70
CA LEU A 149 17.68 8.27 9.77
C LEU A 149 18.09 6.81 9.72
N PHE A 150 17.90 6.15 8.58
CA PHE A 150 18.15 4.72 8.49
C PHE A 150 19.62 4.40 8.30
N GLU A 151 20.32 5.06 7.38
CA GLU A 151 21.71 4.69 7.09
C GLU A 151 22.70 5.34 8.04
N ARG A 152 22.47 6.59 8.48
CA ARG A 152 23.46 7.31 9.32
C ARG A 152 23.24 7.10 10.81
N TRP A 153 21.98 7.09 11.26
CA TRP A 153 21.66 6.89 12.67
C TRP A 153 21.37 5.42 13.02
N PHE A 154 20.49 4.74 12.30
CA PHE A 154 20.15 3.35 12.60
C PHE A 154 21.09 2.32 11.98
N LEU A 155 21.98 2.74 11.06
CA LEU A 155 22.91 1.86 10.33
C LEU A 155 22.19 0.69 9.60
N VAL A 156 20.93 0.91 9.20
CA VAL A 156 20.11 -0.01 8.42
C VAL A 156 20.28 0.31 6.94
N LEU A 157 20.84 -0.63 6.19
CA LEU A 157 21.01 -0.51 4.74
C LEU A 157 19.65 -0.66 4.04
N LEU A 158 19.27 0.36 3.29
CA LEU A 158 18.09 0.33 2.44
C LEU A 158 18.47 -0.03 0.99
N PRO A 159 17.52 -0.54 0.17
CA PRO A 159 17.79 -0.87 -1.22
C PRO A 159 18.27 0.36 -2.00
N LYS A 160 19.55 0.32 -2.41
CA LYS A 160 20.21 1.40 -3.15
C LYS A 160 20.08 1.21 -4.66
N GLY A 161 20.09 2.32 -5.38
CA GLY A 161 20.06 2.34 -6.83
C GLY A 161 21.40 2.76 -7.44
N PRO A 162 21.43 2.92 -8.77
CA PRO A 162 22.62 3.36 -9.50
C PRO A 162 23.11 4.74 -9.08
N LEU A 163 22.20 5.62 -8.63
CA LEU A 163 22.54 6.99 -8.25
C LEU A 163 23.31 7.03 -6.93
N GLU A 164 22.87 6.26 -5.95
CA GLU A 164 23.56 6.10 -4.67
C GLU A 164 24.92 5.42 -4.86
N ALA A 165 24.96 4.37 -5.70
CA ALA A 165 26.20 3.70 -6.06
C ALA A 165 27.22 4.65 -6.74
N ALA A 166 26.75 5.52 -7.63
CA ALA A 166 27.60 6.52 -8.27
C ALA A 166 28.14 7.58 -7.29
N LEU A 167 27.41 7.86 -6.22
CA LEU A 167 27.82 8.78 -5.15
C LEU A 167 28.70 8.10 -4.07
N GLY A 168 29.01 6.81 -4.23
CA GLY A 168 29.87 6.06 -3.31
C GLY A 168 29.16 5.56 -2.05
N PHE A 169 27.84 5.46 -2.09
CA PHE A 169 27.01 4.92 -1.00
C PHE A 169 26.47 3.54 -1.33
#